data_AF-A0ABD6D2U2-F1
#
_entry.id   AF-A0ABD6D2U2-F1
#
_cell.length_a   1.000
_cell.length_b   1.000
_cell.length_c   1.000
_cell.angle_alpha   90.00
_cell.angle_beta   90.00
_cell.angle_gamma   90.00
#
_symmetry.space_group_name_H-M   'P 1'
#
loop_
_entity.id
_entity.type
_entity.pdbx_description
1 polymer ?
#
loop_
_entity_poly.entity_id
_entity_poly.type
_entity_poly.pdbx_seq_one_letter_code
_entity_poly.pdbx_strand_id
1 'polypeptide(L)'
;MNKLRTVAWGGGGLVVLSAVWATLHYGDPGRFLPTALIGIVAAVLPFGIVSAKSAATSLRRRFADVDAGLSAEKGSIFVSQTAIDDPVDCLEAIRAAVRTDDDYDDVQRESFEEGPGLMVMYTGFHNSFVRITEAGRVVVTGTSEHTHDLADTVAEACALSFDRTRNNPFSGVEPIRGAPRVFLGVFVVVLLLVGAGTIGAAAYPSDAYNPAERTVIVGIDARGDVDPGTDQSATRLSKAAFLVDIVDEEAREVTWVQNDSERVTEHGRQALRVSRDAAALLAATRNDSLTPAQAERATRLERRLLDARTAVAAAMTERVENGSVNETADMRLVVERLRAAPSSS
;
A
#
# COMPACT_ATOMS: atom_id res chain seq x y z
N MET A 1 5.70 -15.53 7.13
CA MET A 1 4.69 -14.46 7.04
C MET A 1 5.27 -13.07 7.33
N ASN A 2 6.37 -12.97 8.10
CA ASN A 2 6.91 -11.70 8.59
C ASN A 2 7.45 -10.75 7.50
N LYS A 3 8.28 -11.21 6.54
CA LYS A 3 8.91 -10.31 5.56
C LYS A 3 7.91 -9.49 4.71
N LEU A 4 6.87 -10.13 4.17
CA LEU A 4 5.86 -9.43 3.36
C LEU A 4 5.02 -8.48 4.21
N ARG A 5 4.68 -8.87 5.44
CA ARG A 5 3.98 -8.00 6.39
C ARG A 5 4.83 -6.78 6.73
N THR A 6 6.13 -6.96 7.01
CA THR A 6 7.05 -5.87 7.30
C THR A 6 7.20 -4.92 6.10
N VAL A 7 7.32 -5.45 4.88
CA VAL A 7 7.38 -4.62 3.66
C VAL A 7 6.07 -3.88 3.43
N ALA A 8 4.92 -4.54 3.59
CA ALA A 8 3.61 -3.91 3.44
C ALA A 8 3.37 -2.81 4.48
N TRP A 9 3.61 -3.10 5.76
CA TRP A 9 3.44 -2.13 6.85
C TRP A 9 4.47 -1.00 6.79
N GLY A 10 5.75 -1.33 6.62
CA GLY A 10 6.82 -0.34 6.55
C GLY A 10 6.70 0.53 5.31
N GLY A 11 6.48 -0.08 4.15
CA GLY A 11 6.27 0.65 2.90
C GLY A 11 4.99 1.47 2.89
N GLY A 12 3.87 0.88 3.34
CA GLY A 12 2.59 1.58 3.40
C GLY A 12 2.63 2.74 4.39
N GLY A 13 3.25 2.53 5.56
CA GLY A 13 3.51 3.59 6.53
C GLY A 13 4.38 4.71 5.95
N LEU A 14 5.44 4.37 5.20
CA LEU A 14 6.28 5.37 4.53
C LEU A 14 5.49 6.18 3.50
N VAL A 15 4.64 5.55 2.67
CA VAL A 15 3.77 6.27 1.71
C VAL A 15 2.81 7.23 2.44
N VAL A 16 2.22 6.79 3.56
CA VAL A 16 1.35 7.66 4.37
C VAL A 16 2.13 8.83 4.97
N LEU A 17 3.32 8.59 5.53
CA LEU A 17 4.20 9.64 6.06
C LEU A 17 4.60 10.63 4.96
N SER A 18 4.92 10.15 3.76
CA SER A 18 5.20 11.00 2.61
C SER A 18 3.98 11.82 2.18
N ALA A 19 2.76 11.27 2.25
CA ALA A 19 1.53 12.03 2.00
C ALA A 19 1.29 13.13 3.05
N VAL A 20 1.57 12.85 4.32
CA VAL A 20 1.48 13.84 5.42
C VAL A 20 2.52 14.93 5.22
N TRP A 21 3.78 14.58 4.96
CA TRP A 21 4.83 15.55 4.64
C TRP A 21 4.43 16.42 3.44
N ALA A 22 3.95 15.82 2.34
CA ALA A 22 3.53 16.55 1.16
C ALA A 22 2.34 17.47 1.45
N THR A 23 1.40 17.06 2.30
CA THR A 23 0.31 17.93 2.76
C THR A 23 0.86 19.14 3.52
N LEU A 24 1.83 18.93 4.42
CA LEU A 24 2.44 20.04 5.17
C LEU A 24 3.25 20.98 4.27
N HIS A 25 3.94 20.43 3.26
CA HIS A 25 4.83 21.19 2.37
C HIS A 25 4.06 21.94 1.26
N TYR A 26 3.08 21.28 0.64
CA TYR A 26 2.33 21.82 -0.51
C TYR A 26 0.90 22.31 -0.16
N GLY A 27 0.46 22.10 1.08
CA GLY A 27 -0.79 22.63 1.64
C GLY A 27 -1.99 21.69 1.51
N ASP A 28 -2.66 21.70 0.36
CA ASP A 28 -4.02 21.15 0.19
C ASP A 28 -4.10 19.61 0.46
N PRO A 29 -4.68 19.18 1.60
CA PRO A 29 -4.73 17.77 1.98
C PRO A 29 -5.56 16.91 1.02
N GLY A 30 -6.54 17.52 0.32
CA GLY A 30 -7.38 16.80 -0.63
C GLY A 30 -6.58 16.17 -1.77
N ARG A 31 -5.45 16.79 -2.15
CA ARG A 31 -4.58 16.33 -3.25
C ARG A 31 -3.79 15.08 -2.90
N PHE A 32 -3.49 14.87 -1.61
CA PHE A 32 -2.66 13.77 -1.13
C PHE A 32 -3.46 12.64 -0.47
N LEU A 33 -4.78 12.81 -0.30
CA LEU A 33 -5.66 11.76 0.22
C LEU A 33 -5.58 10.45 -0.58
N PRO A 34 -5.57 10.44 -1.92
CA PRO A 34 -5.41 9.20 -2.69
C PRO A 34 -4.09 8.48 -2.38
N THR A 35 -2.99 9.22 -2.24
CA THR A 35 -1.68 8.69 -1.83
C THR A 35 -1.75 8.00 -0.47
N ALA A 36 -2.34 8.66 0.52
CA ALA A 36 -2.51 8.11 1.87
C ALA A 36 -3.36 6.82 1.85
N LEU A 37 -4.47 6.82 1.08
CA LEU A 37 -5.32 5.64 0.92
C LEU A 37 -4.58 4.47 0.28
N ILE A 38 -3.76 4.71 -0.75
CA ILE A 38 -2.92 3.67 -1.37
C ILE A 38 -1.96 3.08 -0.33
N GLY A 39 -1.31 3.92 0.48
CA GLY A 39 -0.42 3.47 1.56
C GLY A 39 -1.13 2.62 2.60
N ILE A 40 -2.32 3.03 3.05
CA ILE A 40 -3.16 2.27 3.99
C ILE A 40 -3.56 0.92 3.38
N VAL A 41 -4.06 0.92 2.13
CA VAL A 41 -4.45 -0.30 1.43
C VAL A 41 -3.26 -1.26 1.32
N ALA A 42 -2.09 -0.77 0.89
CA ALA A 42 -0.89 -1.59 0.79
C ALA A 42 -0.51 -2.24 2.13
N ALA A 43 -0.63 -1.51 3.25
CA ALA A 43 -0.32 -2.01 4.59
C ALA A 43 -1.29 -3.10 5.07
N VAL A 44 -2.60 -2.94 4.83
CA VAL A 44 -3.62 -3.88 5.32
C VAL A 44 -3.91 -5.03 4.36
N LEU A 45 -3.53 -4.92 3.09
CA LEU A 45 -3.87 -5.89 2.05
C LEU A 45 -3.49 -7.34 2.39
N PRO A 46 -2.29 -7.65 2.92
CA PRO A 46 -1.96 -9.02 3.27
C PRO A 46 -2.85 -9.61 4.37
N PHE A 47 -3.32 -8.78 5.31
CA PHE A 47 -4.27 -9.21 6.33
C PHE A 47 -5.67 -9.39 5.74
N GLY A 48 -6.12 -8.42 4.95
CA GLY A 48 -7.43 -8.48 4.29
C GLY A 48 -7.63 -9.74 3.44
N ILE A 49 -6.63 -10.14 2.64
CA ILE A 49 -6.73 -11.35 1.80
C ILE A 49 -6.77 -12.62 2.65
N VAL A 50 -5.97 -12.67 3.72
CA VAL A 50 -5.92 -13.81 4.65
C VAL A 50 -7.28 -13.99 5.35
N SER A 51 -7.86 -12.89 5.84
CA SER A 51 -9.20 -12.89 6.44
C SER A 51 -10.30 -13.21 5.43
N ALA A 52 -10.22 -12.67 4.21
CA ALA A 52 -11.18 -12.97 3.15
C ALA A 52 -11.13 -14.45 2.71
N LYS A 53 -9.93 -15.04 2.58
CA LYS A 53 -9.76 -16.48 2.33
C LYS A 53 -10.42 -17.30 3.44
N SER A 54 -10.20 -16.93 4.70
CA SER A 54 -10.80 -17.59 5.85
C SER A 54 -12.32 -17.54 5.80
N ALA A 55 -12.88 -16.34 5.61
CA ALA A 55 -14.31 -16.12 5.52
C ALA A 55 -14.92 -16.90 4.36
N ALA A 56 -14.31 -16.87 3.17
CA ALA A 56 -14.77 -17.64 2.01
C ALA A 56 -14.70 -19.16 2.24
N THR A 57 -13.65 -19.64 2.91
CA THR A 57 -13.51 -21.08 3.24
C THR A 57 -14.57 -21.49 4.26
N SER A 58 -14.80 -20.69 5.28
CA SER A 58 -15.85 -20.90 6.29
C SER A 58 -17.25 -20.89 5.65
N LEU A 59 -17.52 -19.94 4.76
CA LEU A 59 -18.78 -19.82 4.04
C LEU A 59 -19.01 -21.03 3.12
N ARG A 60 -17.99 -21.42 2.35
CA ARG A 60 -18.03 -22.60 1.48
C ARG A 60 -18.28 -23.87 2.28
N ARG A 61 -17.65 -24.03 3.45
CA ARG A 61 -17.87 -25.17 4.33
C ARG A 61 -19.26 -25.19 4.94
N ARG A 62 -19.83 -24.02 5.23
CA ARG A 62 -21.21 -23.87 5.75
C ARG A 62 -22.28 -24.23 4.71
N PHE A 63 -22.05 -23.92 3.43
CA PHE A 63 -23.01 -24.16 2.35
C PHE A 63 -22.74 -25.41 1.51
N ALA A 64 -21.66 -26.14 1.77
CA ALA A 64 -21.45 -27.45 1.17
C ALA A 64 -22.39 -28.45 1.84
N ASP A 65 -23.28 -29.09 1.06
CA ASP A 65 -24.32 -30.01 1.53
C ASP A 65 -23.87 -30.88 2.71
N VAL A 66 -24.66 -30.80 3.78
CA VAL A 66 -24.43 -31.46 5.08
C VAL A 66 -24.51 -32.99 4.91
N ASP A 67 -25.36 -33.50 4.02
CA ASP A 67 -25.55 -34.93 3.81
C ASP A 67 -24.68 -35.55 2.71
N ALA A 68 -24.19 -34.73 1.77
CA ALA A 68 -23.30 -35.21 0.72
C ALA A 68 -21.85 -35.31 1.24
N GLY A 69 -21.53 -36.40 1.93
CA GLY A 69 -20.15 -36.84 2.17
C GLY A 69 -19.58 -36.64 3.57
N LEU A 70 -20.41 -36.42 4.59
CA LEU A 70 -20.03 -36.58 6.00
C LEU A 70 -20.11 -38.07 6.39
N SER A 71 -19.19 -38.92 5.90
CA SER A 71 -19.05 -40.24 6.52
C SER A 71 -18.62 -40.06 7.98
N ALA A 72 -18.99 -41.00 8.85
CA ALA A 72 -18.56 -40.97 10.24
C ALA A 72 -17.01 -40.98 10.38
N GLU A 73 -16.31 -41.47 9.36
CA GLU A 73 -14.85 -41.57 9.29
C GLU A 73 -14.13 -40.27 8.87
N LYS A 74 -14.84 -39.26 8.33
CA LYS A 74 -14.23 -37.98 7.93
C LYS A 74 -14.47 -36.89 8.98
N GLY A 75 -13.62 -36.88 10.02
CA GLY A 75 -13.41 -35.73 10.91
C GLY A 75 -14.70 -35.09 11.45
N SER A 76 -15.22 -35.61 12.55
CA SER A 76 -16.41 -35.07 13.22
C SER A 76 -16.02 -33.93 14.17
N ILE A 77 -16.67 -32.78 14.00
CA ILE A 77 -16.58 -31.63 14.91
C ILE A 77 -17.99 -31.34 15.39
N PHE A 78 -18.19 -31.40 16.69
CA PHE A 78 -19.43 -31.06 17.38
C PHE A 78 -19.20 -29.82 18.22
N VAL A 79 -20.05 -28.83 18.08
CA VAL A 79 -19.99 -27.60 18.89
C VAL A 79 -21.28 -27.47 19.65
N SER A 80 -21.21 -27.25 20.97
CA SER A 80 -22.39 -27.07 21.81
C SER A 80 -23.22 -25.89 21.29
N GLN A 81 -24.54 -25.91 21.44
CA GLN A 81 -25.46 -24.84 21.02
C GLN A 81 -25.56 -23.69 22.03
N THR A 82 -25.15 -23.94 23.27
CA THR A 82 -25.09 -22.99 24.39
C THR A 82 -23.66 -22.90 24.94
N ALA A 83 -23.35 -21.77 25.56
CA ALA A 83 -22.11 -21.60 26.31
C ALA A 83 -22.29 -22.15 27.74
N ILE A 84 -21.20 -22.62 28.32
CA ILE A 84 -21.13 -23.05 29.72
C ILE A 84 -20.53 -21.94 30.60
N ASP A 85 -20.99 -21.86 31.84
CA ASP A 85 -20.59 -20.82 32.79
C ASP A 85 -19.30 -21.17 33.55
N ASP A 86 -19.07 -22.47 33.83
CA ASP A 86 -17.86 -22.97 34.50
C ASP A 86 -17.14 -24.02 33.63
N PRO A 87 -16.07 -23.61 32.92
CA PRO A 87 -15.25 -24.52 32.12
C PRO A 87 -14.60 -25.65 32.92
N VAL A 88 -14.21 -25.42 34.18
CA VAL A 88 -13.50 -26.42 34.97
C VAL A 88 -14.47 -27.49 35.44
N ASP A 89 -15.60 -27.08 36.01
CA ASP A 89 -16.63 -28.00 36.47
C ASP A 89 -17.18 -28.86 35.33
N CYS A 90 -17.39 -28.25 34.16
CA CYS A 90 -17.79 -28.99 32.95
C CYS A 90 -16.76 -30.05 32.54
N LEU A 91 -15.47 -29.72 32.47
CA LEU A 91 -14.44 -30.72 32.12
C LEU A 91 -14.34 -31.83 33.17
N GLU A 92 -14.59 -31.54 34.46
CA GLU A 92 -14.64 -32.58 35.49
C GLU A 92 -15.84 -33.50 35.37
N ALA A 93 -17.02 -32.95 35.09
CA ALA A 93 -18.22 -33.73 34.85
C ALA A 93 -18.04 -34.66 33.64
N ILE A 94 -17.49 -34.15 32.54
CA ILE A 94 -17.18 -34.94 31.34
C ILE A 94 -16.16 -36.02 31.66
N ARG A 95 -15.07 -35.68 32.36
CA ARG A 95 -14.05 -36.64 32.76
C ARG A 95 -14.61 -37.76 33.63
N ALA A 96 -15.53 -37.44 34.54
CA ALA A 96 -16.18 -38.43 35.38
C ALA A 96 -17.08 -39.36 34.55
N ALA A 97 -17.88 -38.81 33.64
CA ALA A 97 -18.76 -39.58 32.76
C ALA A 97 -17.96 -40.52 31.83
N VAL A 98 -16.92 -40.02 31.18
CA VAL A 98 -16.06 -40.81 30.28
C VAL A 98 -15.32 -41.94 31.02
N ARG A 99 -14.98 -41.76 32.30
CA ARG A 99 -14.34 -42.83 33.11
C ARG A 99 -15.25 -43.98 33.47
N THR A 100 -16.56 -43.75 33.47
CA THR A 100 -17.57 -44.76 33.78
C THR A 100 -18.14 -45.42 32.53
N ASP A 101 -17.69 -44.98 31.37
CA ASP A 101 -18.15 -45.44 30.06
C ASP A 101 -17.14 -46.44 29.49
N ASP A 102 -17.59 -47.67 29.24
CA ASP A 102 -16.74 -48.79 28.82
C ASP A 102 -16.24 -48.66 27.37
N ASP A 103 -16.75 -47.69 26.60
CA ASP A 103 -16.35 -47.44 25.22
C ASP A 103 -15.02 -46.65 25.09
N TYR A 104 -14.48 -46.14 26.21
CA TYR A 104 -13.22 -45.38 26.24
C TYR A 104 -12.16 -46.03 27.14
N ASP A 105 -10.91 -45.99 26.69
CA ASP A 105 -9.79 -46.59 27.42
C ASP A 105 -9.24 -45.68 28.52
N ASP A 106 -9.18 -44.36 28.26
CA ASP A 106 -8.64 -43.38 29.19
C ASP A 106 -9.11 -41.95 28.88
N VAL A 107 -9.07 -41.08 29.89
CA VAL A 107 -9.31 -39.65 29.75
C VAL A 107 -8.30 -38.84 30.59
N GLN A 108 -7.56 -37.99 29.89
CA GLN A 108 -6.50 -37.16 30.45
C GLN A 108 -6.79 -35.68 30.24
N ARG A 109 -6.39 -34.85 31.21
CA ARG A 109 -6.38 -33.40 31.02
C ARG A 109 -5.17 -33.02 30.18
N GLU A 110 -5.39 -32.17 29.20
CA GLU A 110 -4.34 -31.64 28.33
C GLU A 110 -4.45 -30.11 28.27
N SER A 111 -3.33 -29.45 28.01
CA SER A 111 -3.28 -28.00 27.84
C SER A 111 -3.22 -27.65 26.36
N PHE A 112 -4.23 -26.91 25.90
CA PHE A 112 -4.33 -26.38 24.54
C PHE A 112 -4.06 -24.87 24.52
N GLU A 113 -3.97 -24.29 23.33
CA GLU A 113 -3.69 -22.85 23.14
C GLU A 113 -4.78 -21.96 23.77
N GLU A 114 -6.03 -22.41 23.75
CA GLU A 114 -7.20 -21.75 24.33
C GLU A 114 -7.44 -22.07 25.80
N GLY A 115 -6.71 -23.03 26.39
CA GLY A 115 -6.86 -23.41 27.79
C GLY A 115 -6.90 -24.93 28.04
N PRO A 116 -7.31 -25.36 29.25
CA PRO A 116 -7.43 -26.77 29.58
C PRO A 116 -8.51 -27.46 28.75
N GLY A 117 -8.28 -28.73 28.40
CA GLY A 117 -9.24 -29.60 27.74
C GLY A 117 -8.99 -31.06 28.11
N LEU A 118 -9.68 -31.97 27.42
CA LEU A 118 -9.54 -33.41 27.62
C LEU A 118 -9.09 -34.09 26.32
N MET A 119 -8.17 -35.03 26.46
CA MET A 119 -7.88 -36.07 25.49
C MET A 119 -8.58 -37.34 25.96
N VAL A 120 -9.42 -37.92 25.11
CA VAL A 120 -10.15 -39.16 25.37
C VAL A 120 -9.64 -40.21 24.40
N MET A 121 -9.06 -41.28 24.93
CA MET A 121 -8.50 -42.38 24.16
C MET A 121 -9.53 -43.49 23.99
N TYR A 122 -9.62 -44.04 22.78
CA TYR A 122 -10.42 -45.22 22.45
C TYR A 122 -9.61 -46.16 21.55
N THR A 123 -9.92 -47.46 21.59
CA THR A 123 -9.26 -48.52 20.81
C THR A 123 -7.72 -48.56 20.95
N GLY A 124 -7.18 -48.05 22.07
CA GLY A 124 -5.79 -48.14 22.50
C GLY A 124 -4.80 -47.15 21.86
N PHE A 125 -5.17 -46.48 20.77
CA PHE A 125 -4.26 -45.53 20.07
C PHE A 125 -4.95 -44.39 19.33
N HIS A 126 -6.29 -44.36 19.30
CA HIS A 126 -7.04 -43.29 18.69
C HIS A 126 -7.57 -42.33 19.76
N ASN A 127 -7.57 -41.04 19.45
CA ASN A 127 -7.97 -40.00 20.40
C ASN A 127 -9.09 -39.13 19.81
N SER A 128 -10.03 -38.77 20.68
CA SER A 128 -10.95 -37.67 20.52
C SER A 128 -10.59 -36.58 21.53
N PHE A 129 -10.95 -35.33 21.25
CA PHE A 129 -10.61 -34.20 22.10
C PHE A 129 -11.86 -33.43 22.47
N VAL A 130 -11.95 -33.04 23.74
CA VAL A 130 -12.97 -32.11 24.26
C VAL A 130 -12.28 -30.83 24.66
N ARG A 131 -12.66 -29.73 24.04
CA ARG A 131 -12.02 -28.41 24.18
C ARG A 131 -13.08 -27.34 24.37
N ILE A 132 -12.72 -26.23 25.01
CA ILE A 132 -13.66 -25.13 25.29
C ILE A 132 -13.16 -23.86 24.62
N THR A 133 -14.01 -23.22 23.81
CA THR A 133 -13.67 -21.93 23.17
C THR A 133 -13.64 -20.79 24.20
N GLU A 134 -13.00 -19.67 23.90
CA GLU A 134 -13.07 -18.44 24.73
C GLU A 134 -14.51 -17.99 25.04
N ALA A 135 -15.45 -18.22 24.12
CA ALA A 135 -16.87 -17.92 24.31
C ALA A 135 -17.64 -18.96 25.15
N GLY A 136 -16.95 -19.90 25.80
CA GLY A 136 -17.53 -20.93 26.64
C GLY A 136 -18.26 -22.05 25.88
N ARG A 137 -18.02 -22.24 24.57
CA ARG A 137 -18.62 -23.36 23.82
C ARG A 137 -17.79 -24.62 23.98
N VAL A 138 -18.44 -25.73 24.27
CA VAL A 138 -17.81 -27.06 24.32
C VAL A 138 -17.69 -27.59 22.91
N VAL A 139 -16.54 -28.14 22.57
CA VAL A 139 -16.22 -28.62 21.23
C VAL A 139 -15.62 -30.02 21.33
N VAL A 140 -16.27 -30.99 20.70
CA VAL A 140 -15.78 -32.36 20.59
C VAL A 140 -15.23 -32.56 19.18
N THR A 141 -13.98 -33.00 19.07
CA THR A 141 -13.31 -33.24 17.77
C THR A 141 -12.64 -34.60 17.73
N GLY A 142 -12.72 -35.26 16.58
CA GLY A 142 -12.08 -36.55 16.34
C GLY A 142 -12.38 -37.06 14.93
N THR A 143 -12.04 -38.31 14.65
CA THR A 143 -12.05 -38.88 13.30
C THR A 143 -12.74 -40.24 13.21
N SER A 144 -13.59 -40.59 14.18
CA SER A 144 -14.27 -41.88 14.24
C SER A 144 -15.74 -41.74 14.69
N GLU A 145 -16.48 -42.85 14.61
CA GLU A 145 -17.81 -43.00 15.22
C GLU A 145 -17.78 -42.77 16.74
N HIS A 146 -16.72 -43.20 17.44
CA HIS A 146 -16.54 -42.92 18.87
C HIS A 146 -16.47 -41.42 19.22
N THR A 147 -16.23 -40.54 18.24
CA THR A 147 -16.34 -39.09 18.47
C THR A 147 -17.80 -38.63 18.53
N HIS A 148 -18.72 -39.29 17.81
CA HIS A 148 -20.16 -39.05 17.96
C HIS A 148 -20.65 -39.53 19.31
N ASP A 149 -20.29 -40.76 19.68
CA ASP A 149 -20.63 -41.31 20.99
C ASP A 149 -20.11 -40.40 22.10
N LEU A 150 -18.89 -39.86 21.95
CA LEU A 150 -18.32 -38.93 22.93
C LEU A 150 -19.10 -37.62 22.98
N ALA A 151 -19.60 -37.12 21.85
CA ALA A 151 -20.44 -35.94 21.84
C ALA A 151 -21.77 -36.19 22.56
N ASP A 152 -22.34 -37.39 22.46
CA ASP A 152 -23.55 -37.80 23.18
C ASP A 152 -23.27 -37.97 24.69
N THR A 153 -22.17 -38.62 25.08
CA THR A 153 -21.73 -38.70 26.49
C THR A 153 -21.55 -37.31 27.10
N VAL A 154 -20.94 -36.37 26.36
CA VAL A 154 -20.76 -34.98 26.79
C VAL A 154 -22.10 -34.23 26.86
N ALA A 155 -22.99 -34.46 25.90
CA ALA A 155 -24.33 -33.88 25.86
C ALA A 155 -25.13 -34.25 27.12
N GLU A 156 -25.08 -35.52 27.51
CA GLU A 156 -25.75 -36.03 28.71
C GLU A 156 -25.10 -35.50 29.99
N ALA A 157 -23.76 -35.59 30.09
CA ALA A 157 -23.03 -35.20 31.30
C ALA A 157 -23.20 -33.71 31.65
N CYS A 158 -23.37 -32.84 30.65
CA CYS A 158 -23.43 -31.39 30.83
C CYS A 158 -24.78 -30.78 30.42
N ALA A 159 -25.78 -31.59 30.09
CA ALA A 159 -27.08 -31.15 29.57
C ALA A 159 -26.95 -30.15 28.39
N LEU A 160 -26.07 -30.47 27.43
CA LEU A 160 -25.79 -29.66 26.25
C LEU A 160 -26.41 -30.29 25.00
N SER A 161 -26.79 -29.47 24.03
CA SER A 161 -27.07 -29.92 22.66
C SER A 161 -25.90 -29.53 21.75
N PHE A 162 -25.61 -30.36 20.74
CA PHE A 162 -24.49 -30.15 19.82
C PHE A 162 -24.95 -30.01 18.37
N ASP A 163 -24.31 -29.09 17.65
CA ASP A 163 -24.38 -28.99 16.19
C ASP A 163 -23.13 -29.62 15.58
N ARG A 164 -23.31 -30.56 14.64
CA ARG A 164 -22.22 -31.09 13.83
C ARG A 164 -21.83 -30.05 12.77
N THR A 165 -20.55 -29.71 12.69
CA THR A 165 -20.03 -28.70 11.77
C THR A 165 -18.76 -29.14 11.05
N ARG A 166 -18.47 -28.54 9.88
CA ARG A 166 -17.18 -28.66 9.18
C ARG A 166 -16.20 -27.53 9.53
N ASN A 167 -16.66 -26.54 10.30
CA ASN A 167 -15.87 -25.40 10.71
C ASN A 167 -15.35 -25.61 12.12
N ASN A 168 -14.06 -25.96 12.22
CA ASN A 168 -13.38 -26.07 13.50
C ASN A 168 -13.22 -24.66 14.11
N PRO A 169 -13.81 -24.36 15.28
CA PRO A 169 -13.69 -23.05 15.92
C PRO A 169 -12.26 -22.71 16.33
N PHE A 170 -11.37 -23.70 16.44
CA PHE A 170 -9.96 -23.53 16.75
C PHE A 170 -9.07 -23.43 15.49
N SER A 171 -9.65 -23.48 14.28
CA SER A 171 -8.84 -23.35 13.07
C SER A 171 -8.39 -21.90 12.87
N GLY A 172 -7.12 -21.65 13.20
CA GLY A 172 -6.45 -20.37 12.95
C GLY A 172 -6.36 -20.05 11.46
N VAL A 173 -6.07 -18.78 11.13
CA VAL A 173 -6.04 -18.36 9.73
C VAL A 173 -4.81 -18.90 9.01
N GLU A 174 -5.04 -19.69 7.97
CA GLU A 174 -3.94 -20.22 7.16
C GLU A 174 -3.22 -19.10 6.39
N PRO A 175 -1.87 -19.04 6.48
CA PRO A 175 -1.10 -18.11 5.69
C PRO A 175 -1.21 -18.41 4.18
N ILE A 176 -1.09 -17.37 3.35
CA ILE A 176 -0.93 -17.55 1.90
C ILE A 176 0.44 -18.18 1.63
N ARG A 177 0.46 -19.33 0.97
CA ARG A 177 1.66 -20.11 0.63
C ARG A 177 1.82 -20.22 -0.90
N GLY A 178 3.04 -20.50 -1.35
CA GLY A 178 3.34 -20.76 -2.77
C GLY A 178 3.29 -19.53 -3.68
N ALA A 179 3.03 -19.74 -4.96
CA ALA A 179 3.03 -18.70 -6.00
C ALA A 179 2.12 -17.49 -5.72
N PRO A 180 0.90 -17.62 -5.16
CA PRO A 180 0.05 -16.47 -4.81
C PRO A 180 0.71 -15.47 -3.88
N ARG A 181 1.64 -15.92 -3.02
CA ARG A 181 2.40 -15.02 -2.14
C ARG A 181 3.35 -14.13 -2.91
N VAL A 182 3.94 -14.61 -4.00
CA VAL A 182 4.87 -13.84 -4.83
C VAL A 182 4.08 -12.76 -5.59
N PHE A 183 2.95 -13.14 -6.19
CA PHE A 183 2.05 -12.18 -6.85
C PHE A 183 1.56 -11.09 -5.91
N LEU A 184 1.15 -11.46 -4.68
CA LEU A 184 0.79 -10.48 -3.66
C LEU A 184 1.96 -9.56 -3.31
N GLY A 185 3.17 -10.10 -3.20
CA GLY A 185 4.38 -9.30 -2.97
C GLY A 185 4.63 -8.29 -4.09
N VAL A 186 4.58 -8.73 -5.35
CA VAL A 186 4.72 -7.84 -6.52
C VAL A 186 3.63 -6.78 -6.53
N PHE A 187 2.39 -7.16 -6.26
CA PHE A 187 1.27 -6.23 -6.24
C PHE A 187 1.42 -5.17 -5.14
N VAL A 188 1.85 -5.56 -3.93
CA VAL A 188 2.17 -4.59 -2.86
C VAL A 188 3.28 -3.65 -3.31
N VAL A 189 4.36 -4.15 -3.91
CA VAL A 189 5.45 -3.29 -4.42
C VAL A 189 4.94 -2.31 -5.46
N VAL A 190 4.09 -2.74 -6.39
CA VAL A 190 3.47 -1.87 -7.39
C VAL A 190 2.62 -0.79 -6.72
N LEU A 191 1.78 -1.13 -5.73
CA LEU A 191 1.02 -0.14 -4.97
C LEU A 191 1.91 0.89 -4.28
N LEU A 192 3.03 0.46 -3.70
CA LEU A 192 3.97 1.37 -3.04
C LEU A 192 4.65 2.31 -4.05
N LEU A 193 5.06 1.80 -5.21
CA LEU A 193 5.65 2.61 -6.28
C LEU A 193 4.63 3.61 -6.85
N VAL A 194 3.39 3.17 -7.08
CA VAL A 194 2.30 4.05 -7.51
C VAL A 194 2.04 5.12 -6.46
N GLY A 195 1.94 4.76 -5.18
CA GLY A 195 1.74 5.71 -4.09
C GLY A 195 2.87 6.75 -3.99
N ALA A 196 4.13 6.34 -4.15
CA ALA A 196 5.23 7.29 -4.20
C ALA A 196 5.13 8.23 -5.43
N GLY A 197 4.79 7.68 -6.60
CA GLY A 197 4.65 8.44 -7.85
C GLY A 197 3.50 9.45 -7.84
N THR A 198 2.40 9.18 -7.14
CA THR A 198 1.25 10.12 -7.07
C THR A 198 1.59 11.41 -6.33
N ILE A 199 2.62 11.43 -5.47
CA ILE A 199 3.07 12.64 -4.77
C ILE A 199 3.52 13.70 -5.77
N GLY A 200 4.35 13.32 -6.75
CA GLY A 200 4.82 14.24 -7.78
C GLY A 200 3.67 14.83 -8.60
N ALA A 201 2.71 13.98 -8.99
CA ALA A 201 1.55 14.43 -9.74
C ALA A 201 0.62 15.37 -8.95
N ALA A 202 0.45 15.13 -7.65
CA ALA A 202 -0.35 15.97 -6.78
C ALA A 202 0.34 17.30 -6.42
N ALA A 203 1.66 17.28 -6.21
CA ALA A 203 2.45 18.47 -5.91
C ALA A 203 2.58 19.40 -7.12
N TYR A 204 2.76 18.81 -8.31
CA TYR A 204 2.93 19.53 -9.58
C TYR A 204 1.88 19.05 -10.60
N PRO A 205 0.63 19.53 -10.51
CA PRO A 205 -0.47 19.07 -11.38
C PRO A 205 -0.37 19.62 -12.81
N SER A 206 0.46 20.63 -13.04
CA SER A 206 0.69 21.20 -14.37
C SER A 206 1.32 20.20 -15.32
N ASP A 207 0.80 20.13 -16.55
CA ASP A 207 1.35 19.31 -17.63
C ASP A 207 2.70 19.82 -18.16
N ALA A 208 3.20 20.94 -17.62
CA ALA A 208 4.55 21.44 -17.90
C ALA A 208 5.69 20.54 -17.37
N TYR A 209 5.34 19.52 -16.59
CA TYR A 209 6.30 18.59 -16.02
C TYR A 209 5.92 17.15 -16.33
N ASN A 210 6.85 16.37 -16.87
CA ASN A 210 6.66 14.94 -17.03
C ASN A 210 6.80 14.20 -15.68
N PRO A 211 6.35 12.93 -15.56
CA PRO A 211 6.40 12.20 -14.28
C PRO A 211 7.81 12.08 -13.66
N ALA A 212 8.86 12.00 -14.48
CA ALA A 212 10.24 11.90 -13.99
C ALA A 212 10.70 13.25 -13.41
N GLU A 213 10.42 14.36 -14.09
CA GLU A 213 10.73 15.71 -13.61
C GLU A 213 10.02 16.02 -12.29
N ARG A 214 8.72 15.72 -12.19
CA ARG A 214 7.97 15.86 -10.94
C ARG A 214 8.62 15.08 -9.79
N THR A 215 9.12 13.88 -10.07
CA THR A 215 9.82 13.04 -9.08
C THR A 215 11.13 13.69 -8.62
N VAL A 216 11.93 14.23 -9.55
CA VAL A 216 13.18 14.92 -9.20
C VAL A 216 12.90 16.18 -8.38
N ILE A 217 11.89 16.97 -8.77
CA ILE A 217 11.53 18.20 -8.05
C ILE A 217 11.11 17.88 -6.61
N VAL A 218 10.19 16.92 -6.43
CA VAL A 218 9.78 16.46 -5.08
C VAL A 218 10.97 15.91 -4.30
N GLY A 219 11.90 15.22 -4.96
CA GLY A 219 13.13 14.72 -4.32
C GLY A 219 14.05 15.84 -3.83
N ILE A 220 14.18 16.94 -4.58
CA ILE A 220 14.92 18.13 -4.15
C ILE A 220 14.25 18.76 -2.94
N ASP A 221 12.92 18.92 -2.96
CA ASP A 221 12.14 19.49 -1.85
C ASP A 221 12.28 18.62 -0.59
N ALA A 222 12.11 17.31 -0.71
CA ALA A 222 12.26 16.36 0.41
C ALA A 222 13.68 16.37 0.99
N ARG A 223 14.71 16.47 0.15
CA ARG A 223 16.09 16.59 0.63
C ARG A 223 16.30 17.88 1.39
N GLY A 224 15.77 19.00 0.89
CA GLY A 224 15.87 20.31 1.55
C GLY A 224 15.24 20.34 2.94
N ASP A 225 14.18 19.57 3.17
CA ASP A 225 13.49 19.50 4.46
C ASP A 225 14.16 18.53 5.46
N VAL A 226 14.89 17.52 4.97
CA VAL A 226 15.43 16.43 5.81
C VAL A 226 16.94 16.58 6.07
N ASP A 227 17.70 17.17 5.15
CA ASP A 227 19.14 17.31 5.26
C ASP A 227 19.52 18.57 6.07
N PRO A 228 20.02 18.43 7.32
CA PRO A 228 20.34 19.58 8.16
C PRO A 228 21.53 20.40 7.63
N GLY A 229 22.28 19.88 6.65
CA GLY A 229 23.38 20.58 5.99
C GLY A 229 22.94 21.47 4.82
N THR A 230 21.67 21.46 4.44
CA THR A 230 21.15 22.24 3.30
C THR A 230 20.25 23.36 3.80
N ASP A 231 20.59 24.61 3.48
CA ASP A 231 19.71 25.74 3.75
C ASP A 231 18.62 25.90 2.66
N GLN A 232 17.59 26.67 2.97
CA GLN A 232 16.47 26.89 2.06
C GLN A 232 16.92 27.52 0.72
N SER A 233 17.91 28.40 0.77
CA SER A 233 18.49 29.04 -0.42
C SER A 233 19.17 28.03 -1.34
N ALA A 234 19.93 27.08 -0.80
CA ALA A 234 20.60 26.02 -1.53
C ALA A 234 19.60 25.05 -2.18
N THR A 235 18.51 24.73 -1.49
CA THR A 235 17.40 23.94 -2.04
C THR A 235 16.74 24.66 -3.22
N ARG A 236 16.38 25.95 -3.04
CA ARG A 236 15.81 26.79 -4.10
C ARG A 236 16.73 26.91 -5.31
N LEU A 237 18.03 27.14 -5.11
CA LEU A 237 19.02 27.20 -6.19
C LEU A 237 19.22 25.87 -6.91
N SER A 238 19.09 24.75 -6.21
CA SER A 238 19.20 23.40 -6.81
C SER A 238 17.96 23.06 -7.63
N LYS A 239 16.78 23.43 -7.13
CA LYS A 239 15.53 23.32 -7.87
C LYS A 239 15.53 24.23 -9.10
N ALA A 240 15.94 25.50 -8.96
CA ALA A 240 16.07 26.43 -10.08
C ALA A 240 17.05 25.91 -11.15
N ALA A 241 18.18 25.32 -10.74
CA ALA A 241 19.12 24.70 -11.67
C ALA A 241 18.46 23.56 -12.48
N PHE A 242 17.71 22.68 -11.81
CA PHE A 242 16.98 21.62 -12.49
C PHE A 242 15.93 22.15 -13.48
N LEU A 243 15.17 23.18 -13.09
CA LEU A 243 14.19 23.81 -13.99
C LEU A 243 14.86 24.50 -15.20
N VAL A 244 16.04 25.07 -15.04
CA VAL A 244 16.84 25.61 -16.15
C VAL A 244 17.26 24.49 -17.12
N ASP A 245 17.65 23.34 -16.60
CA ASP A 245 18.03 22.19 -17.43
C ASP A 245 16.82 21.66 -18.24
N ILE A 246 15.61 21.65 -17.67
CA ILE A 246 14.37 21.33 -18.41
C ILE A 246 14.16 22.32 -19.57
N VAL A 247 14.28 23.64 -19.32
CA VAL A 247 14.11 24.65 -20.38
C VAL A 247 15.16 24.50 -21.49
N ASP A 248 16.40 24.11 -21.16
CA ASP A 248 17.45 23.84 -22.14
C ASP A 248 17.12 22.61 -23.00
N GLU A 249 16.53 21.57 -22.40
CA GLU A 249 16.11 20.36 -23.10
C GLU A 249 14.98 20.62 -24.11
N GLU A 250 14.05 21.53 -23.79
CA GLU A 250 12.95 21.92 -24.69
C GLU A 250 13.44 22.42 -26.07
N ALA A 251 14.62 23.03 -26.15
CA ALA A 251 15.17 23.47 -27.44
C ALA A 251 15.50 22.26 -28.34
N ARG A 252 15.95 21.16 -27.75
CA ARG A 252 16.22 19.89 -28.46
C ARG A 252 14.91 19.21 -28.84
N GLU A 253 13.93 19.21 -27.94
CA GLU A 253 12.60 18.63 -28.20
C GLU A 253 11.89 19.34 -29.36
N VAL A 254 11.93 20.68 -29.43
CA VAL A 254 11.43 21.46 -30.56
C VAL A 254 12.06 21.03 -31.89
N THR A 255 13.35 20.68 -31.86
CA THR A 255 14.11 20.26 -33.05
C THR A 255 13.73 18.84 -33.49
N TRP A 256 13.48 17.94 -32.54
CA TRP A 256 13.18 16.51 -32.79
C TRP A 256 11.71 16.23 -33.06
N VAL A 257 10.81 17.10 -32.64
CA VAL A 257 9.38 16.93 -32.88
C VAL A 257 9.12 16.87 -34.39
N GLN A 258 8.15 16.05 -34.79
CA GLN A 258 7.76 15.93 -36.19
C GLN A 258 7.23 17.28 -36.72
N ASN A 259 6.89 17.35 -38.01
CA ASN A 259 6.40 18.58 -38.67
C ASN A 259 4.99 18.97 -38.20
N ASP A 260 4.87 19.30 -36.92
CA ASP A 260 3.65 19.55 -36.17
C ASP A 260 3.78 20.88 -35.43
N SER A 261 3.12 21.90 -35.96
CA SER A 261 3.10 23.26 -35.39
C SER A 261 2.54 23.30 -33.97
N GLU A 262 1.55 22.46 -33.64
CA GLU A 262 0.89 22.48 -32.33
C GLU A 262 1.85 21.94 -31.28
N ARG A 263 2.51 20.81 -31.55
CA ARG A 263 3.50 20.24 -30.64
C ARG A 263 4.72 21.15 -30.45
N VAL A 264 5.25 21.75 -31.52
CA VAL A 264 6.33 22.76 -31.41
C VAL A 264 5.90 23.92 -30.51
N THR A 265 4.65 24.39 -30.66
CA THR A 265 4.12 25.48 -29.85
C THR A 265 3.97 25.06 -28.38
N GLU A 266 3.55 23.83 -28.10
CA GLU A 266 3.41 23.35 -26.72
C GLU A 266 4.75 23.27 -25.99
N HIS A 267 5.83 22.80 -26.64
CA HIS A 267 7.19 22.84 -26.09
C HIS A 267 7.60 24.27 -25.71
N GLY A 268 7.31 25.26 -26.56
CA GLY A 268 7.53 26.67 -26.25
C GLY A 268 6.69 27.18 -25.06
N ARG A 269 5.43 26.74 -24.93
CA ARG A 269 4.58 27.07 -23.77
C ARG A 269 5.09 26.42 -22.48
N GLN A 270 5.56 25.18 -22.55
CA GLN A 270 6.17 24.46 -21.44
C GLN A 270 7.43 25.19 -20.98
N ALA A 271 8.34 25.52 -21.89
CA ALA A 271 9.52 26.35 -21.61
C ALA A 271 9.16 27.69 -20.93
N LEU A 272 8.08 28.36 -21.37
CA LEU A 272 7.59 29.59 -20.73
C LEU A 272 7.03 29.38 -19.31
N ARG A 273 6.38 28.24 -19.04
CA ARG A 273 5.87 27.93 -17.69
C ARG A 273 7.03 27.61 -16.76
N VAL A 274 7.90 26.67 -17.15
CA VAL A 274 9.05 26.24 -16.36
C VAL A 274 10.03 27.38 -16.10
N SER A 275 10.27 28.25 -17.10
CA SER A 275 11.13 29.43 -16.92
C SER A 275 10.57 30.46 -15.93
N ARG A 276 9.25 30.62 -15.83
CA ARG A 276 8.62 31.47 -14.80
C ARG A 276 8.82 30.89 -13.41
N ASP A 277 8.66 29.58 -13.26
CA ASP A 277 8.89 28.90 -11.98
C ASP A 277 10.37 28.99 -11.55
N ALA A 278 11.30 28.82 -12.49
CA ALA A 278 12.74 29.02 -12.25
C ALA A 278 13.07 30.47 -11.85
N ALA A 279 12.51 31.45 -12.56
CA ALA A 279 12.70 32.87 -12.25
C ALA A 279 12.12 33.25 -10.88
N ALA A 280 10.97 32.70 -10.50
CA ALA A 280 10.36 32.91 -9.18
C ALA A 280 11.24 32.36 -8.06
N LEU A 281 11.83 31.17 -8.24
CA LEU A 281 12.78 30.60 -7.28
C LEU A 281 14.04 31.46 -7.14
N LEU A 282 14.62 31.92 -8.26
CA LEU A 282 15.79 32.80 -8.26
C LEU A 282 15.47 34.15 -7.60
N ALA A 283 14.32 34.74 -7.89
CA ALA A 283 13.87 35.96 -7.24
C ALA A 283 13.67 35.77 -5.73
N ALA A 284 13.06 34.67 -5.30
CA ALA A 284 12.87 34.35 -3.89
C ALA A 284 14.20 34.22 -3.14
N THR A 285 15.23 33.62 -3.76
CA THR A 285 16.57 33.50 -3.12
C THR A 285 17.24 34.85 -2.84
N ARG A 286 16.91 35.90 -3.60
CA ARG A 286 17.47 37.24 -3.38
C ARG A 286 16.93 37.94 -2.13
N ASN A 287 15.78 37.49 -1.63
CA ASN A 287 15.21 37.99 -0.37
C ASN A 287 15.89 37.36 0.86
N ASP A 288 16.73 36.35 0.66
CA ASP A 288 17.48 35.69 1.73
C ASP A 288 18.89 36.27 1.87
N SER A 289 19.51 36.10 3.04
CA SER A 289 20.93 36.41 3.25
C SER A 289 21.82 35.37 2.54
N LEU A 290 22.17 35.63 1.27
CA LEU A 290 23.00 34.73 0.48
C LEU A 290 24.48 34.84 0.83
N THR A 291 25.16 33.69 0.88
CA THR A 291 26.63 33.65 0.82
C THR A 291 27.13 34.13 -0.56
N PRO A 292 28.38 34.61 -0.68
CA PRO A 292 28.94 35.03 -1.96
C PRO A 292 28.87 33.93 -3.05
N ALA A 293 29.09 32.67 -2.68
CA ALA A 293 29.01 31.54 -3.60
C ALA A 293 27.58 31.26 -4.09
N GLN A 294 26.58 31.41 -3.20
CA GLN A 294 25.16 31.28 -3.57
C GLN A 294 24.72 32.44 -4.47
N ALA A 295 25.13 33.67 -4.18
CA ALA A 295 24.84 34.84 -5.02
C ALA A 295 25.43 34.67 -6.42
N GLU A 296 26.70 34.25 -6.53
CA GLU A 296 27.33 33.99 -7.82
C GLU A 296 26.62 32.86 -8.58
N ARG A 297 26.22 31.78 -7.88
CA ARG A 297 25.45 30.69 -8.47
C ARG A 297 24.10 31.18 -9.00
N ALA A 298 23.39 32.02 -8.25
CA ALA A 298 22.11 32.59 -8.68
C ALA A 298 22.29 33.40 -9.99
N THR A 299 23.29 34.29 -10.05
CA THR A 299 23.58 35.07 -11.26
C THR A 299 23.94 34.18 -12.46
N ARG A 300 24.70 33.10 -12.25
CA ARG A 300 24.98 32.13 -13.33
C ARG A 300 23.71 31.44 -13.82
N LEU A 301 22.82 31.05 -12.91
CA LEU A 301 21.55 30.41 -13.26
C LEU A 301 20.60 31.35 -14.01
N GLU A 302 20.54 32.62 -13.64
CA GLU A 302 19.75 33.63 -14.36
C GLU A 302 20.23 33.81 -15.81
N ARG A 303 21.55 33.84 -16.02
CA ARG A 303 22.13 33.88 -17.36
C ARG A 303 21.79 32.61 -18.15
N ARG A 304 22.00 31.43 -17.55
CA ARG A 304 21.66 30.15 -18.18
C ARG A 304 20.17 30.05 -18.53
N LEU A 305 19.28 30.58 -17.69
CA LEU A 305 17.86 30.62 -17.95
C LEU A 305 17.53 31.48 -19.17
N LEU A 306 18.15 32.65 -19.30
CA LEU A 306 17.99 33.53 -20.46
C LEU A 306 18.50 32.86 -21.75
N ASP A 307 19.68 32.23 -21.67
CA ASP A 307 20.30 31.51 -22.79
C ASP A 307 19.40 30.35 -23.24
N ALA A 308 18.89 29.54 -22.31
CA ALA A 308 18.00 28.42 -22.59
C ALA A 308 16.69 28.86 -23.26
N ARG A 309 16.05 29.93 -22.75
CA ARG A 309 14.83 30.49 -23.38
C ARG A 309 15.08 30.99 -24.80
N THR A 310 16.23 31.63 -25.00
CA THR A 310 16.64 32.13 -26.31
C THR A 310 16.90 30.97 -27.28
N ALA A 311 17.50 29.87 -26.80
CA ALA A 311 17.71 28.66 -27.57
C ALA A 311 16.38 28.01 -28.02
N VAL A 312 15.37 27.92 -27.13
CA VAL A 312 14.03 27.45 -27.50
C VAL A 312 13.40 28.35 -28.57
N ALA A 313 13.45 29.67 -28.38
CA ALA A 313 12.92 30.62 -29.37
C ALA A 313 13.63 30.52 -30.74
N ALA A 314 14.94 30.32 -30.73
CA ALA A 314 15.74 30.12 -31.94
C ALA A 314 15.35 28.81 -32.65
N ALA A 315 15.25 27.71 -31.91
CA ALA A 315 14.83 26.41 -32.46
C ALA A 315 13.42 26.50 -33.09
N MET A 316 12.46 27.17 -32.42
CA MET A 316 11.13 27.38 -32.99
C MET A 316 11.15 28.22 -34.27
N THR A 317 11.98 29.26 -34.31
CA THR A 317 12.13 30.13 -35.49
C THR A 317 12.75 29.36 -36.66
N GLU A 318 13.80 28.58 -36.41
CA GLU A 318 14.45 27.75 -37.42
C GLU A 318 13.47 26.74 -38.04
N ARG A 319 12.58 26.14 -37.24
CA ARG A 319 11.54 25.22 -37.74
C ARG A 319 10.57 25.92 -38.71
N VAL A 320 10.25 27.19 -38.47
CA VAL A 320 9.41 28.01 -39.37
C VAL A 320 10.18 28.39 -40.63
N GLU A 321 11.41 28.88 -40.48
CA GLU A 321 12.25 29.34 -41.60
C GLU A 321 12.59 28.20 -42.58
N ASN A 322 12.79 26.99 -42.06
CA ASN A 322 13.03 25.80 -42.87
C ASN A 322 11.75 25.21 -43.50
N GLY A 323 10.58 25.82 -43.27
CA GLY A 323 9.29 25.34 -43.77
C GLY A 323 8.83 24.02 -43.15
N SER A 324 9.46 23.59 -42.06
CA SER A 324 9.14 22.33 -41.36
C SER A 324 7.81 22.41 -40.61
N VAL A 325 7.40 23.61 -40.19
CA VAL A 325 6.10 23.87 -39.54
C VAL A 325 5.51 25.19 -40.03
N ASN A 326 4.19 25.30 -40.02
CA ASN A 326 3.50 26.55 -40.31
C ASN A 326 3.53 27.47 -39.09
N GLU A 327 3.90 28.73 -39.30
CA GLU A 327 3.84 29.74 -38.27
C GLU A 327 2.38 30.07 -37.90
N THR A 328 2.07 30.06 -36.60
CA THR A 328 0.77 30.49 -36.08
C THR A 328 0.90 31.78 -35.29
N ALA A 329 -0.22 32.49 -35.07
CA ALA A 329 -0.21 33.69 -34.22
C ALA A 329 0.23 33.39 -32.78
N ASP A 330 -0.16 32.24 -32.24
CA ASP A 330 0.22 31.82 -30.90
C ASP A 330 1.72 31.46 -30.82
N MET A 331 2.25 30.76 -31.82
CA MET A 331 3.68 30.46 -31.91
C MET A 331 4.52 31.75 -31.89
N ARG A 332 4.12 32.79 -32.64
CA ARG A 332 4.77 34.10 -32.61
C ARG A 332 4.76 34.73 -31.23
N LEU A 333 3.61 34.69 -30.56
CA LEU A 333 3.46 35.19 -29.18
C LEU A 333 4.36 34.45 -28.19
N VAL A 334 4.48 33.12 -28.33
CA VAL A 334 5.36 32.30 -27.50
C VAL A 334 6.83 32.65 -27.74
N VAL A 335 7.26 32.75 -29.00
CA VAL A 335 8.64 33.14 -29.37
C VAL A 335 8.99 34.54 -28.86
N GLU A 336 8.09 35.50 -29.02
CA GLU A 336 8.29 36.87 -28.52
C GLU A 336 8.43 36.89 -27.00
N ARG A 337 7.57 36.15 -26.30
CA ARG A 337 7.66 36.00 -24.83
C ARG A 337 8.92 35.27 -24.39
N LEU A 338 9.42 34.29 -25.13
CA LEU A 338 10.67 33.59 -24.79
C LEU A 338 11.88 34.53 -24.91
N ARG A 339 11.88 35.41 -25.92
CA ARG A 339 12.92 36.42 -26.14
C ARG A 339 12.86 37.58 -25.14
N ALA A 340 11.68 37.89 -24.61
CA ALA A 340 11.53 38.93 -23.60
C ALA A 340 12.24 38.56 -22.29
N ALA A 341 12.93 39.52 -21.67
CA ALA A 341 13.48 39.35 -20.32
C ALA A 341 12.35 38.97 -19.34
N PRO A 342 12.60 38.06 -18.38
CA PRO A 342 11.58 37.68 -17.43
C PRO A 342 11.22 38.92 -16.59
N SER A 343 9.98 39.40 -16.70
CA SER A 343 9.50 40.52 -15.90
C SER A 343 9.43 40.09 -14.44
N SER A 344 10.11 40.83 -13.56
CA SER A 344 9.93 40.71 -12.11
C SER A 344 8.54 41.24 -11.76
N SER A 345 7.56 40.34 -11.65
CA SER A 345 6.27 40.60 -11.02
C SER A 345 6.28 40.06 -9.60
#